data_AF-A0A8E2EC94-F1
#
_entry.id   AF-A0A8E2EC94-F1
#
_cell.length_a   1.000
_cell.length_b   1.000
_cell.length_c   1.000
_cell.angle_alpha   90.00
_cell.angle_beta   90.00
_cell.angle_gamma   90.00
#
_symmetry.space_group_name_H-M   'P 1'
#
loop_
_entity.id
_entity.type
_entity.pdbx_description
1 polymer ?
#
loop_
_entity_poly.entity_id
_entity_poly.type
_entity_poly.pdbx_seq_one_letter_code
_entity_poly.pdbx_strand_id
1 'polypeptide(L)'
;MSTIASPRASTSIRSPSSSRTSLEAPASRPTTTRRNRAALRDYYGLKGAATATSTADGTETEKEDAEGSELDKEGFDSAAYVKDVLAKQGLEGVLRVEGSLVSEIRNLDGERKALVYDNYSKLIAATDTIRKMRSNMDPLAPTTSTLSPAISHIAETAASLSASLLDRTTPAPGIVVVALENGENVKKKARETVKWALDTPRRLEEMIKEGKSEEAVREWEEVSALLLNWRGVKGVQELREQCECLIGNTQS
;
A
#
# COMPACT_ATOMS: atom_id res chain seq x y z
N MET A 1 -40.69 -15.41 -55.11
CA MET A 1 -40.52 -13.96 -54.86
C MET A 1 -41.60 -13.52 -53.90
N SER A 2 -41.24 -13.02 -52.72
CA SER A 2 -41.88 -11.91 -52.00
C SER A 2 -41.40 -11.90 -50.54
N THR A 3 -40.75 -10.79 -50.24
CA THR A 3 -40.21 -10.34 -48.97
C THR A 3 -41.31 -9.89 -48.02
N ILE A 4 -41.28 -10.32 -46.75
CA ILE A 4 -41.91 -9.58 -45.66
C ILE A 4 -40.90 -9.48 -44.51
N ALA A 5 -40.27 -8.31 -44.45
CA ALA A 5 -39.54 -7.81 -43.31
C ALA A 5 -40.53 -7.21 -42.30
N SER A 6 -40.29 -7.42 -41.01
CA SER A 6 -41.00 -6.74 -39.93
C SER A 6 -40.03 -6.24 -38.86
N PRO A 7 -40.38 -5.15 -38.15
CA PRO A 7 -39.44 -4.11 -37.77
C PRO A 7 -38.89 -4.28 -36.35
N ARG A 8 -37.60 -3.97 -36.19
CA ARG A 8 -36.91 -3.92 -34.90
C ARG A 8 -37.20 -2.56 -34.24
N ALA A 9 -37.93 -2.56 -33.14
CA ALA A 9 -38.16 -1.37 -32.33
C ALA A 9 -36.83 -0.92 -31.68
N SER A 10 -36.38 0.29 -32.02
CA SER A 10 -35.22 0.93 -31.39
C SER A 10 -35.69 1.75 -30.19
N THR A 11 -35.34 1.33 -28.98
CA THR A 11 -35.55 2.14 -27.77
C THR A 11 -34.27 2.91 -27.44
N SER A 12 -34.38 4.22 -27.56
CA SER A 12 -33.38 5.23 -27.25
C SER A 12 -33.01 5.21 -25.76
N ILE A 13 -31.73 4.96 -25.44
CA ILE A 13 -31.22 5.07 -24.07
C ILE A 13 -30.77 6.52 -23.87
N ARG A 14 -31.60 7.27 -23.16
CA ARG A 14 -31.32 8.60 -22.62
C ARG A 14 -30.27 8.48 -21.51
N SER A 15 -29.10 9.06 -21.73
CA SER A 15 -28.09 9.27 -20.68
C SER A 15 -28.60 10.28 -19.64
N PRO A 16 -28.20 10.13 -18.37
CA PRO A 16 -27.94 11.28 -17.53
C PRO A 16 -26.47 11.30 -17.09
N SER A 17 -25.81 12.41 -17.41
CA SER A 17 -24.52 12.80 -16.82
C SER A 17 -24.78 13.87 -15.75
N SER A 18 -24.31 13.65 -14.53
CA SER A 18 -23.46 14.56 -13.74
C SER A 18 -23.66 14.48 -12.22
N SER A 19 -22.54 14.19 -11.56
CA SER A 19 -21.99 14.89 -10.38
C SER A 19 -22.76 14.86 -9.06
N ARG A 20 -22.37 13.95 -8.15
CA ARG A 20 -22.26 14.25 -6.71
C ARG A 20 -21.07 13.51 -6.09
N THR A 21 -20.18 14.30 -5.50
CA THR A 21 -19.10 13.93 -4.60
C THR A 21 -19.68 13.36 -3.29
N SER A 22 -19.22 12.19 -2.85
CA SER A 22 -19.13 11.87 -1.42
C SER A 22 -18.24 10.65 -1.23
N LEU A 23 -17.17 10.82 -0.47
CA LEU A 23 -16.53 9.73 0.26
C LEU A 23 -17.58 9.16 1.25
N GLU A 24 -17.80 7.83 1.25
CA GLU A 24 -18.06 6.96 2.41
C GLU A 24 -18.31 5.50 1.94
N ALA A 25 -17.94 4.54 2.80
CA ALA A 25 -17.81 3.08 2.66
C ALA A 25 -18.82 2.22 1.82
N PRO A 26 -18.44 0.99 1.40
CA PRO A 26 -19.28 0.12 0.57
C PRO A 26 -20.31 -0.66 1.40
N ALA A 27 -21.55 -0.14 1.47
CA ALA A 27 -22.68 -0.91 1.98
C ALA A 27 -23.25 -1.83 0.87
N SER A 28 -23.04 -3.14 1.02
CA SER A 28 -23.51 -4.18 0.10
C SER A 28 -25.05 -4.19 -0.02
N ARG A 29 -25.56 -4.38 -1.25
CA ARG A 29 -26.98 -4.70 -1.53
C ARG A 29 -27.24 -6.19 -1.25
N PRO A 30 -28.17 -6.59 -0.34
CA PRO A 30 -28.40 -8.00 -0.01
C PRO A 30 -29.73 -8.57 -0.52
N THR A 31 -30.24 -8.15 -1.69
CA THR A 31 -31.61 -8.51 -2.12
C THR A 31 -31.69 -9.65 -3.14
N THR A 32 -30.69 -9.82 -3.99
CA THR A 32 -30.69 -10.88 -5.03
C THR A 32 -30.28 -12.24 -4.47
N THR A 33 -29.30 -12.26 -3.57
CA THR A 33 -28.85 -13.47 -2.86
C THR A 33 -29.96 -14.05 -1.99
N ARG A 34 -30.78 -13.21 -1.35
CA ARG A 34 -31.94 -13.67 -0.55
C ARG A 34 -33.02 -14.35 -1.39
N ARG A 35 -33.29 -13.86 -2.61
CA ARG A 35 -34.28 -14.47 -3.52
C ARG A 35 -33.78 -15.79 -4.09
N ASN A 36 -32.51 -15.87 -4.48
CA ASN A 36 -31.92 -17.13 -4.95
C ASN A 36 -31.85 -18.17 -3.82
N ARG A 37 -31.55 -17.73 -2.59
CA ARG A 37 -31.59 -18.60 -1.41
C ARG A 37 -33.01 -19.10 -1.09
N ALA A 38 -34.03 -18.28 -1.29
CA ALA A 38 -35.42 -18.71 -1.12
C ALA A 38 -35.84 -19.73 -2.18
N ALA A 39 -35.52 -19.49 -3.46
CA ALA A 39 -35.80 -20.43 -4.54
C ALA A 39 -35.10 -21.78 -4.36
N LEU A 40 -33.84 -21.77 -3.88
CA LEU A 40 -33.12 -22.99 -3.54
C LEU A 40 -33.76 -23.70 -2.33
N ARG A 41 -34.17 -22.97 -1.29
CA ARG A 41 -34.87 -23.56 -0.13
C ARG A 41 -36.20 -24.20 -0.51
N ASP A 42 -36.92 -23.61 -1.45
CA ASP A 42 -38.17 -24.18 -1.97
C ASP A 42 -37.91 -25.40 -2.89
N TYR A 43 -36.83 -25.37 -3.69
CA TYR A 43 -36.39 -26.50 -4.52
C TYR A 43 -35.95 -27.72 -3.69
N TYR A 44 -35.31 -27.48 -2.54
CA TYR A 44 -34.85 -28.53 -1.61
C TYR A 44 -35.83 -28.80 -0.45
N GLY A 45 -37.07 -28.29 -0.50
CA GLY A 45 -38.09 -28.60 0.53
C GLY A 45 -37.76 -28.14 1.96
N LEU A 46 -36.77 -27.27 2.14
CA LEU A 46 -36.20 -26.88 3.45
C LEU A 46 -37.11 -25.98 4.31
N LYS A 47 -38.35 -25.74 3.87
CA LYS A 47 -39.34 -24.88 4.52
C LYS A 47 -40.13 -25.61 5.62
N GLY A 48 -40.09 -26.94 5.66
CA GLY A 48 -40.66 -27.74 6.75
C GLY A 48 -39.82 -27.75 8.03
N ALA A 49 -38.50 -27.73 7.92
CA ALA A 49 -37.59 -27.93 9.06
C ALA A 49 -37.50 -26.74 10.02
N ALA A 50 -37.64 -25.50 9.54
CA ALA A 50 -37.52 -24.30 10.39
C ALA A 50 -38.80 -23.93 11.16
N THR A 51 -39.94 -24.53 10.81
CA THR A 51 -41.24 -24.25 11.45
C THR A 51 -41.64 -25.33 12.46
N ALA A 52 -40.92 -26.47 12.48
CA ALA A 52 -41.14 -27.56 13.44
C ALA A 52 -40.43 -27.35 14.80
N THR A 53 -39.53 -26.37 14.92
CA THR A 53 -38.72 -26.17 16.14
C THR A 53 -39.34 -25.20 17.16
N SER A 54 -40.60 -24.78 17.02
CA SER A 54 -41.15 -23.78 17.97
C SER A 54 -42.54 -24.04 18.54
N THR A 55 -43.20 -25.16 18.25
CA THR A 55 -44.45 -25.54 18.94
C THR A 55 -44.70 -27.05 18.85
N ALA A 56 -44.20 -27.83 19.80
CA ALA A 56 -44.80 -29.09 20.25
C ALA A 56 -44.09 -29.57 21.52
N ASP A 57 -44.69 -29.22 22.65
CA ASP A 57 -44.50 -29.87 23.95
C ASP A 57 -45.22 -31.23 23.94
N GLY A 58 -44.58 -32.26 24.50
CA GLY A 58 -45.23 -33.52 24.91
C GLY A 58 -45.32 -34.67 23.89
N THR A 59 -44.21 -35.34 23.58
CA THR A 59 -44.03 -36.80 23.75
C THR A 59 -42.60 -37.16 23.41
N GLU A 60 -41.89 -37.75 24.36
CA GLU A 60 -40.55 -38.30 24.19
C GLU A 60 -40.61 -39.39 23.10
N THR A 61 -40.17 -39.04 21.89
CA THR A 61 -39.65 -40.02 20.95
C THR A 61 -38.15 -39.76 20.90
N GLU A 62 -37.41 -40.80 21.23
CA GLU A 62 -35.99 -40.79 21.46
C GLU A 62 -35.25 -40.18 20.27
N LYS A 63 -34.33 -39.27 20.59
CA LYS A 63 -33.36 -38.73 19.66
C LYS A 63 -32.31 -39.81 19.36
N GLU A 64 -32.57 -40.64 18.37
CA GLU A 64 -31.55 -41.43 17.68
C GLU A 64 -30.89 -40.57 16.60
N ASP A 65 -30.16 -39.55 17.01
CA ASP A 65 -29.16 -38.90 16.16
C ASP A 65 -27.79 -39.23 16.78
N ALA A 66 -27.10 -40.26 16.27
CA ALA A 66 -25.65 -40.51 16.31
C ALA A 66 -25.21 -41.99 16.44
N GLU A 67 -26.06 -42.96 16.11
CA GLU A 67 -25.56 -44.23 15.56
C GLU A 67 -25.81 -44.16 14.06
N GLY A 68 -24.78 -44.34 13.22
CA GLY A 68 -24.94 -44.32 11.77
C GLY A 68 -26.12 -45.21 11.38
N SER A 69 -26.95 -44.73 10.44
CA SER A 69 -28.08 -45.48 9.91
C SER A 69 -27.65 -46.93 9.70
N GLU A 70 -28.49 -47.92 10.01
CA GLU A 70 -28.08 -49.33 9.84
C GLU A 70 -27.60 -49.64 8.41
N LEU A 71 -28.04 -48.82 7.45
CA LEU A 71 -27.66 -48.81 6.05
C LEU A 71 -26.24 -48.28 5.78
N ASP A 72 -25.69 -47.45 6.68
CA ASP A 72 -24.38 -46.81 6.57
C ASP A 72 -23.26 -47.59 7.31
N LYS A 73 -23.58 -48.72 7.94
CA LYS A 73 -22.62 -49.55 8.66
C LYS A 73 -21.61 -50.20 7.69
N GLU A 74 -20.34 -50.22 8.08
CA GLU A 74 -19.30 -50.94 7.31
C GLU A 74 -19.64 -52.44 7.24
N GLY A 75 -19.69 -53.00 6.03
CA GLY A 75 -20.07 -54.40 5.81
C GLY A 75 -21.58 -54.66 5.73
N PHE A 76 -22.40 -53.63 5.44
CA PHE A 76 -23.84 -53.75 5.24
C PHE A 76 -24.22 -54.91 4.28
N ASP A 77 -25.03 -55.86 4.78
CA ASP A 77 -25.63 -56.92 3.98
C ASP A 77 -27.10 -56.61 3.67
N SER A 78 -27.35 -56.17 2.44
CA SER A 78 -28.69 -55.87 1.95
C SER A 78 -29.66 -57.06 2.04
N ALA A 79 -29.19 -58.29 1.86
CA ALA A 79 -30.05 -59.46 1.84
C ALA A 79 -30.51 -59.84 3.26
N ALA A 80 -29.61 -59.73 4.24
CA ALA A 80 -29.95 -59.89 5.66
C ALA A 80 -30.89 -58.77 6.14
N TYR A 81 -30.62 -57.52 5.76
CA TYR A 81 -31.47 -56.38 6.12
C TYR A 81 -32.90 -56.52 5.57
N VAL A 82 -33.07 -56.86 4.29
CA VAL A 82 -34.40 -57.06 3.70
C VAL A 82 -35.13 -58.23 4.36
N LYS A 83 -34.44 -59.34 4.67
CA LYS A 83 -35.04 -60.47 5.39
C LYS A 83 -35.52 -60.07 6.78
N ASP A 84 -34.73 -59.29 7.50
CA ASP A 84 -35.07 -58.81 8.84
C ASP A 84 -36.27 -57.84 8.81
N VAL A 85 -36.30 -56.91 7.85
CA VAL A 85 -37.43 -56.00 7.62
C VAL A 85 -38.70 -56.78 7.29
N LEU A 86 -38.64 -57.77 6.39
CA LEU A 86 -39.80 -58.62 6.05
C LEU A 86 -40.25 -59.53 7.19
N ALA A 87 -39.35 -59.93 8.10
CA ALA A 87 -39.68 -60.75 9.26
C ALA A 87 -40.32 -59.92 10.39
N LYS A 88 -39.92 -58.66 10.57
CA LYS A 88 -40.38 -57.79 11.65
C LYS A 88 -41.58 -56.91 11.27
N GLN A 89 -41.69 -56.48 10.02
CA GLN A 89 -42.70 -55.52 9.56
C GLN A 89 -43.82 -56.22 8.75
N GLY A 90 -45.05 -55.73 8.89
CA GLY A 90 -46.14 -56.07 7.97
C GLY A 90 -46.02 -55.33 6.63
N LEU A 91 -46.88 -55.67 5.66
CA LEU A 91 -46.86 -55.07 4.31
C LEU A 91 -46.88 -53.53 4.31
N GLU A 92 -47.69 -52.92 5.18
CA GLU A 92 -47.76 -51.45 5.30
C GLU A 92 -46.42 -50.86 5.77
N GLY A 93 -45.76 -51.51 6.72
CA GLY A 93 -44.44 -51.08 7.21
C GLY A 93 -43.38 -51.20 6.12
N VAL A 94 -43.40 -52.29 5.35
CA VAL A 94 -42.50 -52.48 4.21
C VAL A 94 -42.67 -51.38 3.15
N LEU A 95 -43.91 -51.01 2.81
CA LEU A 95 -44.19 -49.93 1.86
C LEU A 95 -43.75 -48.55 2.40
N ARG A 96 -43.86 -48.30 3.70
CA ARG A 96 -43.33 -47.08 4.32
C ARG A 96 -41.81 -47.01 4.24
N VAL A 97 -41.12 -48.12 4.52
CA VAL A 97 -39.66 -48.22 4.41
C VAL A 97 -39.23 -47.99 2.95
N GLU A 98 -39.89 -48.62 1.98
CA GLU A 98 -39.64 -48.38 0.56
C GLU A 98 -39.82 -46.90 0.19
N GLY A 99 -40.94 -46.30 0.59
CA GLY A 99 -41.21 -44.89 0.33
C GLY A 99 -40.15 -43.95 0.92
N SER A 100 -39.69 -44.25 2.14
CA SER A 100 -38.60 -43.52 2.80
C SER A 100 -37.29 -43.64 2.02
N LEU A 101 -36.87 -44.87 1.69
CA LEU A 101 -35.65 -45.14 0.93
C LEU A 101 -35.66 -44.46 -0.45
N VAL A 102 -36.78 -44.51 -1.16
CA VAL A 102 -36.93 -43.85 -2.46
C VAL A 102 -36.81 -42.33 -2.33
N SER A 103 -37.36 -41.75 -1.26
CA SER A 103 -37.21 -40.32 -0.97
C SER A 103 -35.76 -39.96 -0.65
N GLU A 104 -35.09 -40.77 0.17
CA GLU A 104 -33.70 -40.59 0.57
C GLU A 104 -32.74 -40.70 -0.61
N ILE A 105 -32.92 -41.70 -1.49
CA ILE A 105 -32.15 -41.84 -2.74
C ILE A 105 -32.24 -40.57 -3.59
N ARG A 106 -33.44 -39.99 -3.72
CA ARG A 106 -33.64 -38.75 -4.49
C ARG A 106 -33.00 -37.55 -3.81
N ASN A 107 -33.07 -37.47 -2.48
CA ASN A 107 -32.43 -36.42 -1.72
C ASN A 107 -30.90 -36.48 -1.86
N LEU A 108 -30.30 -37.67 -1.67
CA LEU A 108 -28.86 -37.91 -1.82
C LEU A 108 -28.36 -37.63 -3.23
N ASP A 109 -29.12 -37.96 -4.27
CA ASP A 109 -28.77 -37.58 -5.65
C ASP A 109 -28.81 -36.06 -5.85
N GLY A 110 -29.78 -35.38 -5.25
CA GLY A 110 -29.87 -33.92 -5.22
C GLY A 110 -28.66 -33.27 -4.54
N GLU A 111 -28.30 -33.75 -3.35
CA GLU A 111 -27.14 -33.30 -2.59
C GLU A 111 -25.83 -33.55 -3.34
N ARG A 112 -25.65 -34.74 -3.92
CA ARG A 112 -24.50 -35.06 -4.77
C ARG A 112 -24.37 -34.08 -5.92
N LYS A 113 -25.46 -33.79 -6.64
CA LYS A 113 -25.46 -32.81 -7.73
C LYS A 113 -25.10 -31.42 -7.20
N ALA A 114 -25.68 -30.99 -6.08
CA ALA A 114 -25.40 -29.69 -5.48
C ALA A 114 -23.92 -29.54 -5.11
N LEU A 115 -23.31 -30.56 -4.51
CA LEU A 115 -21.88 -30.58 -4.18
C LEU A 115 -21.00 -30.49 -5.42
N VAL A 116 -21.35 -31.23 -6.48
CA VAL A 116 -20.65 -31.18 -7.75
C VAL A 116 -20.72 -29.78 -8.37
N TYR A 117 -21.90 -29.17 -8.41
CA TYR A 117 -22.07 -27.81 -8.92
C TYR A 117 -21.32 -26.77 -8.10
N ASP A 118 -21.37 -26.87 -6.78
CA ASP A 118 -20.64 -25.97 -5.88
C ASP A 118 -19.12 -26.09 -6.11
N ASN A 119 -18.59 -27.31 -6.17
CA ASN A 119 -17.18 -27.55 -6.44
C ASN A 119 -16.73 -27.02 -7.81
N TYR A 120 -17.47 -27.34 -8.88
CA TYR A 120 -17.14 -26.83 -10.21
C TYR A 120 -17.28 -25.30 -10.29
N SER A 121 -18.30 -24.71 -9.67
CA SER A 121 -18.46 -23.26 -9.64
C SER A 121 -17.30 -22.56 -8.93
N LYS A 122 -16.81 -23.13 -7.83
CA LYS A 122 -15.62 -22.66 -7.11
C LYS A 122 -14.35 -22.78 -7.95
N LEU A 123 -14.15 -23.92 -8.64
CA LEU A 123 -13.01 -24.11 -9.54
C LEU A 123 -13.03 -23.10 -10.69
N ILE A 124 -14.17 -22.90 -11.34
CA ILE A 124 -14.34 -21.93 -12.41
C ILE A 124 -14.03 -20.52 -11.88
N ALA A 125 -14.63 -20.13 -10.75
CA ALA A 125 -14.38 -18.83 -10.14
C ALA A 125 -12.91 -18.60 -9.77
N ALA A 126 -12.22 -19.63 -9.28
CA ALA A 126 -10.78 -19.59 -9.00
C ALA A 126 -9.97 -19.40 -10.28
N THR A 127 -10.28 -20.15 -11.34
CA THR A 127 -9.59 -20.00 -12.64
C THR A 127 -9.83 -18.63 -13.28
N ASP A 128 -11.03 -18.06 -13.16
CA ASP A 128 -11.33 -16.70 -13.62
C ASP A 128 -10.59 -15.65 -12.80
N THR A 129 -10.44 -15.88 -11.49
CA THR A 129 -9.63 -15.03 -10.61
C THR A 129 -8.16 -15.05 -11.04
N ILE A 130 -7.60 -16.22 -11.32
CA ILE A 130 -6.23 -16.36 -11.84
C ILE A 130 -6.09 -15.64 -13.18
N ARG A 131 -7.06 -15.79 -14.10
CA ARG A 131 -7.06 -15.09 -15.39
C ARG A 131 -7.05 -13.57 -15.21
N LYS A 132 -7.87 -13.05 -14.30
CA LYS A 132 -7.94 -11.61 -13.99
C LYS A 132 -6.66 -11.10 -13.32
N MET A 133 -6.08 -11.88 -12.40
CA MET A 133 -4.78 -11.54 -11.80
C MET A 133 -3.68 -11.47 -12.86
N ARG A 134 -3.65 -12.45 -13.78
CA ARG A 134 -2.70 -12.45 -14.89
C ARG A 134 -2.90 -11.26 -15.83
N SER A 135 -4.12 -10.96 -16.24
CA SER A 135 -4.39 -9.81 -17.12
C SER A 135 -4.14 -8.46 -16.46
N ASN A 136 -4.17 -8.37 -15.13
CA ASN A 136 -3.81 -7.15 -14.40
C ASN A 136 -2.30 -7.04 -14.17
N MET A 137 -1.55 -8.15 -14.19
CA MET A 137 -0.09 -8.17 -14.05
C MET A 137 0.63 -7.98 -15.38
N ASP A 138 0.09 -8.49 -16.49
CA ASP A 138 0.60 -8.26 -17.85
C ASP A 138 0.79 -6.76 -18.21
N PRO A 139 -0.14 -5.83 -17.87
CA PRO A 139 0.02 -4.41 -18.14
C PRO A 139 0.99 -3.67 -17.21
N LEU A 140 1.60 -4.33 -16.21
CA LEU A 140 2.71 -3.73 -15.45
C LEU A 140 4.06 -3.83 -16.19
N ALA A 141 4.18 -4.69 -17.21
CA ALA A 141 5.37 -4.72 -18.07
C ALA A 141 5.54 -3.41 -18.89
N PRO A 142 4.51 -2.85 -19.56
CA PRO A 142 4.69 -1.59 -20.31
C PRO A 142 4.88 -0.36 -19.42
N THR A 143 4.22 -0.25 -18.25
CA THR A 143 4.38 0.95 -17.39
C THR A 143 5.74 1.00 -16.71
N THR A 144 6.28 -0.14 -16.27
CA THR A 144 7.66 -0.24 -15.78
C THR A 144 8.68 -0.02 -16.90
N SER A 145 8.40 -0.49 -18.13
CA SER A 145 9.22 -0.21 -19.31
C SER A 145 9.23 1.27 -19.73
N THR A 146 8.18 2.06 -19.42
CA THR A 146 8.17 3.51 -19.71
C THR A 146 8.81 4.36 -18.62
N LEU A 147 8.84 3.89 -17.38
CA LEU A 147 9.42 4.62 -16.26
C LEU A 147 10.95 4.67 -16.30
N SER A 148 11.60 3.58 -16.70
CA SER A 148 13.07 3.55 -16.77
C SER A 148 13.64 4.56 -17.80
N PRO A 149 13.10 4.68 -19.04
CA PRO A 149 13.49 5.74 -19.98
C PRO A 149 13.14 7.14 -19.49
N ALA A 150 11.97 7.33 -18.85
CA ALA A 150 11.56 8.64 -18.33
C ALA A 150 12.48 9.12 -17.20
N ILE A 151 12.87 8.23 -16.27
CA ILE A 151 13.81 8.52 -15.20
C ILE A 151 15.20 8.81 -15.77
N SER A 152 15.63 8.05 -16.79
CA SER A 152 16.91 8.30 -17.47
C SER A 152 16.93 9.66 -18.16
N HIS A 153 15.85 10.04 -18.83
CA HIS A 153 15.70 11.36 -19.46
C HIS A 153 15.69 12.49 -18.41
N ILE A 154 15.03 12.29 -17.27
CA ILE A 154 15.07 13.27 -16.16
C ILE A 154 16.49 13.40 -15.60
N ALA A 155 17.21 12.29 -15.43
CA ALA A 155 18.59 12.31 -14.96
C ALA A 155 19.53 13.02 -15.94
N GLU A 156 19.38 12.75 -17.24
CA GLU A 156 20.17 13.38 -18.31
C GLU A 156 19.88 14.87 -18.42
N THR A 157 18.60 15.28 -18.38
CA THR A 157 18.22 16.70 -18.39
C THR A 157 18.68 17.43 -17.13
N ALA A 158 18.63 16.80 -15.95
CA ALA A 158 19.16 17.36 -14.72
C ALA A 158 20.69 17.50 -14.77
N ALA A 159 21.40 16.52 -15.34
CA ALA A 159 22.85 16.56 -15.55
C ALA A 159 23.25 17.63 -16.58
N SER A 160 22.48 17.79 -17.66
CA SER A 160 22.68 18.85 -18.64
C SER A 160 22.42 20.23 -18.05
N LEU A 161 21.37 20.38 -17.24
CA LEU A 161 21.07 21.64 -16.56
C LEU A 161 22.14 21.98 -15.52
N SER A 162 22.61 21.01 -14.74
CA SER A 162 23.68 21.23 -13.76
C SER A 162 25.00 21.57 -14.46
N ALA A 163 25.34 20.91 -15.57
CA ALA A 163 26.50 21.25 -16.39
C ALA A 163 26.37 22.66 -17.01
N SER A 164 25.19 23.03 -17.52
CA SER A 164 24.94 24.37 -18.05
C SER A 164 25.01 25.46 -16.98
N LEU A 165 24.50 25.19 -15.78
CA LEU A 165 24.66 26.10 -14.64
C LEU A 165 26.12 26.18 -14.21
N LEU A 166 26.85 25.05 -14.19
CA LEU A 166 28.26 25.01 -13.85
C LEU A 166 29.09 25.82 -14.85
N ASP A 167 28.78 25.68 -16.14
CA ASP A 167 29.39 26.43 -17.25
C ASP A 167 29.06 27.93 -17.16
N ARG A 168 27.82 28.30 -16.81
CA ARG A 168 27.45 29.70 -16.50
C ARG A 168 28.07 30.24 -15.20
N THR A 169 28.47 29.35 -14.29
CA THR A 169 29.22 29.69 -13.08
C THR A 169 30.73 29.53 -13.25
N THR A 170 31.22 29.18 -14.44
CA THR A 170 32.63 29.44 -14.76
C THR A 170 32.82 30.95 -14.65
N PRO A 171 33.75 31.41 -13.82
CA PRO A 171 33.71 32.76 -13.31
C PRO A 171 34.21 33.72 -14.38
N ALA A 172 33.28 34.35 -15.11
CA ALA A 172 33.39 35.80 -15.18
C ALA A 172 33.10 36.31 -13.77
N PRO A 173 34.06 36.96 -13.08
CA PRO A 173 33.91 37.31 -11.67
C PRO A 173 32.81 38.36 -11.55
N GLY A 174 31.61 37.98 -11.08
CA GLY A 174 30.62 39.01 -10.77
C GLY A 174 29.19 38.62 -10.41
N ILE A 175 28.65 37.44 -10.77
CA ILE A 175 27.19 37.26 -10.63
C ILE A 175 26.85 35.90 -10.01
N VAL A 176 26.64 35.92 -8.69
CA VAL A 176 26.11 34.83 -7.86
C VAL A 176 24.59 34.93 -7.87
N VAL A 177 23.88 33.94 -8.44
CA VAL A 177 22.41 33.89 -8.40
C VAL A 177 21.97 32.56 -7.78
N VAL A 178 21.27 32.72 -6.65
CA VAL A 178 20.51 31.73 -5.85
C VAL A 178 21.30 30.84 -4.86
N ALA A 179 21.98 31.50 -3.93
CA ALA A 179 21.98 31.14 -2.52
C ALA A 179 21.84 32.43 -1.69
N LEU A 180 20.79 33.22 -1.98
CA LEU A 180 20.75 34.65 -1.70
C LEU A 180 20.41 35.03 -0.24
N GLU A 181 19.85 34.14 0.58
CA GLU A 181 19.61 34.46 2.01
C GLU A 181 20.82 34.13 2.90
N ASN A 182 21.52 33.04 2.62
CA ASN A 182 22.72 32.66 3.39
C ASN A 182 23.98 33.42 2.95
N GLY A 183 24.05 33.85 1.68
CA GLY A 183 25.22 34.52 1.13
C GLY A 183 25.51 35.91 1.73
N GLU A 184 24.48 36.70 2.04
CA GLU A 184 24.69 38.02 2.68
C GLU A 184 25.20 37.89 4.11
N ASN A 185 24.63 36.98 4.89
CA ASN A 185 25.07 36.73 6.26
C ASN A 185 26.50 36.18 6.31
N VAL A 186 26.87 35.29 5.38
CA VAL A 186 28.25 34.79 5.26
C VAL A 186 29.22 35.91 4.87
N LYS A 187 28.83 36.80 3.94
CA LYS A 187 29.65 37.97 3.55
C LYS A 187 29.79 38.99 4.68
N LYS A 188 28.72 39.25 5.45
CA LYS A 188 28.76 40.14 6.63
C LYS A 188 29.71 39.59 7.69
N LYS A 189 29.57 38.32 8.05
CA LYS A 189 30.45 37.64 9.01
C LYS A 189 31.91 37.64 8.56
N ALA A 190 32.18 37.38 7.27
CA ALA A 190 33.54 37.42 6.73
C ALA A 190 34.14 38.83 6.74
N ARG A 191 33.34 39.88 6.52
CA ARG A 191 33.80 41.28 6.64
C ARG A 191 34.10 41.65 8.09
N GLU A 192 33.29 41.17 9.03
CA GLU A 192 33.50 41.39 10.46
C GLU A 192 34.78 40.71 10.94
N THR A 193 35.06 39.46 10.53
CA THR A 193 36.31 38.77 10.89
C THR A 193 37.53 39.45 10.29
N VAL A 194 37.45 39.93 9.04
CA VAL A 194 38.55 40.70 8.43
C VAL A 194 38.75 42.04 9.14
N LYS A 195 37.68 42.75 9.48
CA LYS A 195 37.77 44.01 10.23
C LYS A 195 38.40 43.78 11.61
N TRP A 196 37.98 42.73 12.31
CA TRP A 196 38.56 42.35 13.58
C TRP A 196 40.05 42.01 13.47
N ALA A 197 40.47 41.31 12.41
CA ALA A 197 41.88 41.02 12.16
C ALA A 197 42.70 42.27 11.83
N LEU A 198 42.15 43.24 11.08
CA LEU A 198 42.83 44.49 10.77
C LEU A 198 42.96 45.44 11.98
N ASP A 199 42.06 45.35 12.95
CA ASP A 199 42.10 46.13 14.19
C ASP A 199 43.09 45.57 15.24
N THR A 200 43.75 44.45 14.96
CA THR A 200 44.71 43.77 15.86
C THR A 200 45.89 44.62 16.34
N PRO A 201 46.62 45.38 15.49
CA PRO A 201 47.76 46.18 15.97
C PRO A 201 47.34 47.24 16.99
N ARG A 202 46.15 47.86 16.83
CA ARG A 202 45.64 48.85 17.79
C ARG A 202 45.31 48.22 19.14
N ARG A 203 44.69 47.02 19.14
CA ARG A 203 44.38 46.29 20.37
C ARG A 203 45.65 45.85 21.10
N LEU A 204 46.65 45.38 20.35
CA LEU A 204 47.95 45.04 20.92
C LEU A 204 48.64 46.25 21.53
N GLU A 205 48.65 47.41 20.85
CA GLU A 205 49.20 48.65 21.41
C GLU A 205 48.51 49.10 22.71
N GLU A 206 47.19 48.96 22.79
CA GLU A 206 46.42 49.32 23.99
C GLU A 206 46.72 48.36 25.15
N MET A 207 46.74 47.05 24.91
CA MET A 207 47.06 46.06 25.94
C MET A 207 48.51 46.15 26.43
N ILE A 208 49.43 46.57 25.56
CA ILE A 208 50.81 46.85 25.93
C ILE A 208 50.90 48.12 26.81
N LYS A 209 50.15 49.17 26.48
CA LYS A 209 50.08 50.40 27.32
C LYS A 209 49.47 50.13 28.70
N GLU A 210 48.53 49.19 28.80
CA GLU A 210 47.93 48.76 30.05
C GLU A 210 48.82 47.80 30.87
N GLY A 211 49.99 47.40 30.35
CA GLY A 211 50.92 46.49 31.02
C GLY A 211 50.52 45.01 30.99
N LYS A 212 49.53 44.62 30.17
CA LYS A 212 49.02 43.25 30.04
C LYS A 212 49.67 42.53 28.86
N SER A 213 51.00 42.40 28.89
CA SER A 213 51.78 41.76 27.82
C SER A 213 51.41 40.29 27.60
N GLU A 214 51.05 39.56 28.65
CA GLU A 214 50.62 38.15 28.57
C GLU A 214 49.27 37.95 27.85
N GLU A 215 48.36 38.94 27.92
CA GLU A 215 47.09 38.91 27.19
C GLU A 215 47.32 39.30 25.72
N ALA A 216 48.23 40.23 25.46
CA ALA A 216 48.65 40.61 24.11
C ALA A 216 49.28 39.44 23.33
N VAL A 217 50.12 38.62 23.97
CA VAL A 217 50.69 37.43 23.32
C VAL A 217 49.60 36.41 22.97
N ARG A 218 48.60 36.21 23.85
CA ARG A 218 47.48 35.28 23.59
C ARG A 218 46.58 35.75 22.44
N GLU A 219 46.20 37.03 22.40
CA GLU A 219 45.45 37.58 21.26
C GLU A 219 46.24 37.47 19.95
N TRP A 220 47.56 37.66 20.02
CA TRP A 220 48.42 37.52 18.84
C TRP A 220 48.52 36.07 18.34
N GLU A 221 48.58 35.08 19.22
CA GLU A 221 48.58 33.67 18.82
C GLU A 221 47.31 33.30 18.03
N GLU A 222 46.14 33.76 18.48
CA GLU A 222 44.86 33.53 17.79
C GLU A 222 44.82 34.23 16.42
N VAL A 223 45.27 35.48 16.36
CA VAL A 223 45.30 36.28 15.12
C VAL A 223 46.32 35.73 14.13
N SER A 224 47.52 35.39 14.59
CA SER A 224 48.59 34.88 13.73
C SER A 224 48.20 33.54 13.10
N ALA A 225 47.47 32.67 13.80
CA ALA A 225 46.89 31.46 13.23
C ALA A 225 45.87 31.77 12.11
N LEU A 226 45.03 32.80 12.29
CA LEU A 226 44.10 33.26 11.25
C LEU A 226 44.83 33.88 10.04
N LEU A 227 45.87 34.68 10.27
CA LEU A 227 46.67 35.29 9.20
C LEU A 227 47.49 34.24 8.42
N LEU A 228 47.93 33.16 9.06
CA LEU A 228 48.57 32.02 8.39
C LEU A 228 47.62 31.33 7.41
N ASN A 229 46.35 31.19 7.78
CA ASN A 229 45.31 30.66 6.89
C ASN A 229 44.98 31.62 5.73
N TRP A 230 45.34 32.91 5.85
CA TRP A 230 45.17 33.94 4.80
C TRP A 230 46.47 34.22 4.03
N ARG A 231 47.41 33.27 4.01
CA ARG A 231 48.67 33.38 3.25
C ARG A 231 48.39 33.62 1.76
N GLY A 232 48.93 34.72 1.23
CA GLY A 232 48.79 35.11 -0.19
C GLY A 232 47.82 36.27 -0.44
N VAL A 233 47.09 36.75 0.58
CA VAL A 233 46.29 37.97 0.49
C VAL A 233 47.19 39.20 0.64
N LYS A 234 47.06 40.17 -0.26
CA LYS A 234 47.84 41.43 -0.22
C LYS A 234 47.60 42.17 1.10
N GLY A 235 48.67 42.62 1.77
CA GLY A 235 48.61 43.39 3.01
C GLY A 235 48.60 42.57 4.31
N VAL A 236 48.31 41.26 4.26
CA VAL A 236 48.34 40.38 5.45
C VAL A 236 49.76 40.21 5.99
N GLN A 237 50.76 40.19 5.11
CA GLN A 237 52.16 40.07 5.50
C GLN A 237 52.68 41.34 6.20
N GLU A 238 52.28 42.51 5.73
CA GLU A 238 52.62 43.81 6.33
C GLU A 238 51.97 43.96 7.72
N LEU A 239 50.69 43.57 7.85
CA LEU A 239 50.01 43.54 9.14
C LEU A 239 50.70 42.61 10.14
N ARG A 240 51.14 41.44 9.66
CA ARG A 240 51.84 40.46 10.49
C ARG A 240 53.16 41.03 11.01
N GLU A 241 53.96 41.64 10.14
CA GLU A 241 55.23 42.28 10.50
C GLU A 241 55.03 43.42 11.50
N GLN A 242 53.96 44.22 11.36
CA GLN A 242 53.61 45.27 12.32
C GLN A 242 53.32 44.72 13.72
N CYS A 243 52.52 43.65 13.82
CA CYS A 243 52.20 43.03 15.10
C CYS A 243 53.39 42.29 15.73
N GLU A 244 54.26 41.64 14.93
CA GLU A 244 55.50 41.03 15.41
C GLU A 244 56.48 42.08 15.98
N CYS A 245 56.59 43.25 15.33
CA CYS A 245 57.37 44.38 15.85
C CYS A 245 56.82 44.90 17.20
N LEU A 246 55.50 45.02 17.34
CA LEU A 246 54.88 45.48 18.58
C LEU A 246 55.15 44.55 19.77
N ILE A 247 55.10 43.24 19.55
CA ILE A 247 55.35 42.24 20.60
C ILE A 247 56.85 42.11 20.89
N GLY A 248 57.69 42.12 19.86
CA GLY A 248 59.15 42.08 20.01
C GLY A 248 59.70 43.25 20.82
N ASN A 249 59.06 44.43 20.74
CA ASN A 249 59.43 45.61 21.51
C ASN A 249 59.03 45.54 23.00
N THR A 250 58.24 44.55 23.42
CA THR A 250 57.85 44.34 24.84
C THR A 250 58.66 43.27 25.56
N GLN A 251 59.43 42.46 24.82
CA GLN A 251 60.31 41.43 25.38
C GLN A 251 61.77 41.88 25.56
N SER A 252 62.09 43.13 25.23
CA SER A 252 63.42 43.74 25.43
C SER A 252 63.39 44.83 26.48
#